data_AF-A0A6B9F5P7-F1
#
_entry.id   AF-A0A6B9F5P7-F1
#
_cell.length_a   1.000
_cell.length_b   1.000
_cell.length_c   1.000
_cell.angle_alpha   90.00
_cell.angle_beta   90.00
_cell.angle_gamma   90.00
#
_symmetry.space_group_name_H-M   'P 1'
#
loop_
_entity.id
_entity.type
_entity.pdbx_description
1 polymer ?
#
loop_
_entity_poly.entity_id
_entity_poly.type
_entity_poly.pdbx_seq_one_letter_code
_entity_poly.pdbx_strand_id
1 'polypeptide(L)'
;MIDVERRTLVAVAISVCGAAVGVAGAGHAYLREWGRAFAWFSFVLGTGLILVAAFADPETATLSTLPLRVTGPIVALLAMNTADTYAVARRERGPTAVDADGPTVPCPSCGRELDPDLSFCPWCAGSRTEEE
;
A
#
# COMPACT_ATOMS: atom_id res chain seq x y z
N MET A 1 6.03 -17.98 -2.06
CA MET A 1 4.89 -17.71 -2.97
C MET A 1 3.54 -17.61 -2.24
N ILE A 2 3.12 -18.62 -1.46
CA ILE A 2 1.80 -18.64 -0.79
C ILE A 2 1.56 -17.43 0.15
N ASP A 3 2.58 -16.99 0.88
CA ASP A 3 2.45 -15.86 1.81
C ASP A 3 2.20 -14.51 1.09
N VAL A 4 2.83 -14.33 -0.08
CA VAL A 4 2.72 -13.12 -0.92
C VAL A 4 1.34 -13.02 -1.57
N GLU A 5 0.83 -14.15 -2.05
CA GLU A 5 -0.52 -14.21 -2.62
C GLU A 5 -1.57 -13.96 -1.53
N ARG A 6 -1.40 -14.54 -0.33
CA ARG A 6 -2.25 -14.26 0.83
C ARG A 6 -2.23 -12.78 1.21
N ARG A 7 -1.05 -12.14 1.29
CA ARG A 7 -0.93 -10.70 1.60
C ARG A 7 -1.64 -9.83 0.57
N THR A 8 -1.52 -10.17 -0.71
CA THR A 8 -2.20 -9.43 -1.79
C THR A 8 -3.72 -9.57 -1.71
N LEU A 9 -4.22 -10.80 -1.50
CA LEU A 9 -5.64 -11.06 -1.34
C LEU A 9 -6.22 -10.33 -0.12
N VAL A 10 -5.49 -10.32 1.00
CA VAL A 10 -5.88 -9.58 2.20
C VAL A 10 -5.93 -8.08 1.93
N ALA A 11 -4.91 -7.51 1.28
CA ALA A 11 -4.90 -6.08 0.95
C ALA A 11 -6.07 -5.67 0.04
N VAL A 12 -6.38 -6.48 -0.98
CA VAL A 12 -7.52 -6.26 -1.87
C VAL A 12 -8.84 -6.43 -1.12
N ALA A 13 -8.98 -7.45 -0.28
CA ALA A 13 -10.18 -7.65 0.54
C ALA A 13 -10.42 -6.45 1.48
N ILE A 14 -9.37 -5.94 2.14
CA ILE A 14 -9.45 -4.73 2.97
C ILE A 14 -9.84 -3.50 2.14
N SER A 15 -9.27 -3.33 0.95
CA SER A 15 -9.66 -2.25 0.04
C SER A 15 -11.14 -2.32 -0.35
N VAL A 16 -11.64 -3.51 -0.72
CA VAL A 16 -13.05 -3.71 -1.10
C VAL A 16 -13.98 -3.45 0.08
N CYS A 17 -13.66 -3.98 1.27
CA CYS A 17 -14.44 -3.74 2.47
C CYS A 17 -14.47 -2.25 2.85
N GLY A 18 -13.32 -1.56 2.74
CA GLY A 18 -13.24 -0.11 2.95
C GLY A 18 -14.09 0.66 1.95
N ALA A 19 -13.98 0.33 0.65
CA ALA A 19 -14.78 0.94 -0.40
C ALA A 19 -16.29 0.76 -0.19
N ALA A 20 -16.74 -0.41 0.27
CA ALA A 20 -18.15 -0.68 0.56
C ALA A 20 -18.74 0.24 1.63
N VAL A 21 -17.92 0.73 2.56
CA VAL A 21 -18.33 1.71 3.59
C VAL A 21 -17.88 3.14 3.29
N GLY A 22 -17.41 3.42 2.07
CA GLY A 22 -16.98 4.75 1.63
C GLY A 22 -15.58 5.16 2.10
N VAL A 23 -14.79 4.24 2.66
CA VAL A 23 -13.41 4.49 3.10
C VAL A 23 -12.43 4.03 2.03
N ALA A 24 -12.17 4.91 1.06
CA ALA A 24 -11.12 4.69 0.08
C ALA A 24 -9.73 4.68 0.73
N GLY A 25 -8.78 3.92 0.18
CA GLY A 25 -7.39 3.89 0.66
C GLY A 25 -7.11 2.91 1.81
N ALA A 26 -8.12 2.17 2.31
CA ALA A 26 -7.94 1.18 3.38
C ALA A 26 -6.89 0.10 3.05
N GLY A 27 -6.86 -0.39 1.80
CA GLY A 27 -5.85 -1.35 1.34
C GLY A 27 -4.43 -0.79 1.35
N HIS A 28 -4.25 0.49 0.99
CA HIS A 28 -2.95 1.16 1.09
C HIS A 28 -2.52 1.37 2.54
N ALA A 29 -3.47 1.71 3.44
CA ALA A 29 -3.18 1.82 4.86
C ALA A 29 -2.71 0.47 5.45
N TYR A 30 -3.32 -0.65 5.04
CA TYR A 30 -2.84 -2.00 5.39
C TYR A 30 -1.40 -2.25 4.91
N LEU A 31 -1.08 -1.86 3.67
CA LEU A 31 0.27 -1.94 3.11
C LEU A 31 1.24 -0.89 3.70
N ARG A 32 0.77 -0.04 4.65
CA ARG A 32 1.53 1.05 5.28
C ARG A 32 1.96 2.17 4.32
N GLU A 33 1.29 2.27 3.17
CA GLU A 33 1.48 3.29 2.14
C GLU A 33 0.65 4.54 2.45
N TRP A 34 0.97 5.21 3.57
CA TRP A 34 0.16 6.31 4.13
C TRP A 34 -0.08 7.47 3.16
N GLY A 35 0.92 7.85 2.36
CA GLY A 35 0.77 8.92 1.37
C GLY A 35 -0.36 8.62 0.36
N ARG A 36 -0.42 7.37 -0.12
CA ARG A 36 -1.46 6.92 -1.07
C ARG A 36 -2.80 6.75 -0.38
N ALA A 37 -2.81 6.26 0.86
CA ALA A 37 -4.04 6.11 1.64
C ALA A 37 -4.75 7.47 1.81
N PHE A 38 -4.02 8.50 2.25
CA PHE A 38 -4.58 9.85 2.41
C PHE A 38 -4.96 10.49 1.08
N ALA A 39 -4.17 10.30 0.02
CA ALA A 39 -4.49 10.81 -1.31
C ALA A 39 -5.81 10.23 -1.84
N TRP A 40 -5.96 8.90 -1.81
CA TRP A 40 -7.18 8.24 -2.27
C TRP A 40 -8.40 8.60 -1.41
N PHE A 41 -8.24 8.62 -0.08
CA PHE A 41 -9.32 9.01 0.82
C PHE A 41 -9.79 10.45 0.53
N SER A 42 -8.86 11.40 0.46
CA SER A 42 -9.17 12.81 0.24
C SER A 42 -9.77 13.04 -1.16
N PHE A 43 -9.28 12.33 -2.18
CA PHE A 43 -9.76 12.48 -3.54
C PHE A 43 -11.19 11.95 -3.70
N VAL A 44 -11.50 10.78 -3.14
CA VAL A 44 -12.86 10.21 -3.17
C VAL A 44 -13.81 11.04 -2.31
N LEU A 45 -13.40 11.41 -1.09
CA LEU A 45 -14.22 12.24 -0.20
C LEU A 45 -14.49 13.62 -0.82
N GLY A 46 -13.45 14.30 -1.28
CA GLY A 46 -13.55 15.63 -1.90
C GLY A 46 -14.40 15.60 -3.16
N THR A 47 -14.19 14.62 -4.03
CA THR A 47 -15.01 14.44 -5.24
C THR A 47 -16.46 14.12 -4.88
N GLY A 48 -16.70 13.26 -3.89
CA GLY A 48 -18.03 12.93 -3.39
C GLY A 48 -18.77 14.17 -2.89
N LEU A 49 -18.11 14.98 -2.06
CA LEU A 49 -18.66 16.23 -1.53
C LEU A 49 -18.99 17.22 -2.67
N ILE A 50 -18.08 17.41 -3.63
CA ILE A 50 -18.29 18.30 -4.77
C ILE A 50 -19.46 17.81 -5.64
N LEU A 51 -19.53 16.51 -5.96
CA LEU A 51 -20.58 15.96 -6.80
C LEU A 51 -21.95 16.02 -6.12
N VAL A 52 -22.03 15.70 -4.81
CA VAL A 52 -23.26 15.83 -4.05
C VAL A 52 -23.71 17.30 -4.02
N ALA A 53 -22.81 18.23 -3.72
CA ALA A 53 -23.14 19.66 -3.70
C ALA A 53 -23.60 20.21 -5.06
N ALA A 54 -23.08 19.67 -6.16
CA ALA A 54 -23.41 20.11 -7.51
C ALA A 54 -24.68 19.47 -8.09
N PHE A 55 -25.01 18.24 -7.70
CA PHE A 55 -26.01 17.42 -8.40
C PHE A 55 -27.09 16.79 -7.51
N ALA A 56 -26.96 16.81 -6.19
CA ALA A 56 -27.97 16.28 -5.28
C ALA A 56 -28.84 17.40 -4.71
N ASP A 57 -30.14 17.13 -4.58
CA ASP A 57 -31.07 18.02 -3.91
C ASP A 57 -30.99 17.80 -2.38
N PRO A 58 -30.66 18.81 -1.58
CA PRO A 58 -30.45 18.65 -0.14
C PRO A 58 -31.70 18.19 0.62
N GLU A 59 -32.92 18.43 0.12
CA GLU A 59 -34.13 18.03 0.83
C GLU A 59 -34.52 16.57 0.60
N THR A 60 -34.07 15.97 -0.50
CA THR A 60 -34.51 14.64 -0.95
C THR A 60 -33.36 13.63 -1.12
N ALA A 61 -32.11 14.06 -0.93
CA ALA A 61 -30.93 13.21 -1.05
C ALA A 61 -30.92 12.11 0.01
N THR A 62 -30.93 10.86 -0.47
CA THR A 62 -30.72 9.64 0.31
C THR A 62 -29.80 8.71 -0.48
N LEU A 63 -29.17 7.73 0.18
CA LEU A 63 -28.29 6.76 -0.51
C LEU A 63 -28.96 6.07 -1.71
N SER A 64 -30.28 5.87 -1.67
CA SER A 64 -31.07 5.26 -2.74
C SER A 64 -31.52 6.23 -3.84
N THR A 65 -31.53 7.55 -3.59
CA THR A 65 -32.00 8.57 -4.54
C THR A 65 -30.85 9.32 -5.21
N LEU A 66 -29.60 9.04 -4.83
CA LEU A 66 -28.43 9.68 -5.43
C LEU A 66 -28.38 9.42 -6.96
N PRO A 67 -28.22 10.47 -7.78
CA PRO A 67 -28.21 10.31 -9.23
C PRO A 67 -26.94 9.61 -9.72
N LEU A 68 -27.03 8.94 -10.88
CA LEU A 68 -25.90 8.24 -11.49
C LEU A 68 -24.71 9.16 -11.81
N ARG A 69 -24.96 10.47 -12.00
CA ARG A 69 -23.90 11.48 -12.17
C ARG A 69 -23.02 11.65 -10.94
N VAL A 70 -23.52 11.29 -9.76
CA VAL A 70 -22.77 11.29 -8.50
C VAL A 70 -22.20 9.89 -8.23
N THR A 71 -23.03 8.86 -8.26
CA THR A 71 -22.61 7.49 -7.88
C THR A 71 -21.68 6.85 -8.90
N GLY A 72 -21.89 7.08 -10.20
CA GLY A 72 -21.07 6.52 -11.28
C GLY A 72 -19.59 6.88 -11.14
N PRO A 73 -19.22 8.18 -11.06
CA PRO A 73 -17.83 8.58 -10.84
C PRO A 73 -17.25 8.04 -9.53
N ILE A 74 -18.01 8.03 -8.43
CA ILE A 74 -17.53 7.51 -7.14
C ILE A 74 -17.23 6.01 -7.21
N VAL A 75 -18.12 5.21 -7.79
CA VAL A 75 -17.89 3.78 -8.00
C VAL A 75 -16.67 3.54 -8.89
N ALA A 76 -16.50 4.34 -9.94
CA ALA A 76 -15.31 4.26 -10.80
C ALA A 76 -14.02 4.58 -10.03
N LEU A 77 -14.04 5.60 -9.17
CA LEU A 77 -12.89 5.96 -8.32
C LEU A 77 -12.57 4.86 -7.30
N LEU A 78 -13.58 4.27 -6.67
CA LEU A 78 -13.41 3.15 -5.73
C LEU A 78 -12.83 1.92 -6.44
N ALA A 79 -13.31 1.59 -7.64
CA ALA A 79 -12.75 0.51 -8.44
C ALA A 79 -11.29 0.78 -8.83
N MET A 80 -10.96 2.02 -9.22
CA MET A 80 -9.59 2.43 -9.51
C MET A 80 -8.69 2.36 -8.27
N ASN A 81 -9.19 2.74 -7.09
CA ASN A 81 -8.47 2.59 -5.83
C ASN A 81 -8.12 1.11 -5.53
N THR A 82 -9.07 0.18 -5.77
CA THR A 82 -8.81 -1.25 -5.58
C THR A 82 -7.81 -1.79 -6.61
N ALA A 83 -7.92 -1.37 -7.87
CA ALA A 83 -6.95 -1.72 -8.92
C ALA A 83 -5.54 -1.21 -8.57
N ASP A 84 -5.44 0.01 -8.05
CA ASP A 84 -4.19 0.61 -7.58
C ASP A 84 -3.60 -0.16 -6.40
N THR A 85 -4.42 -0.53 -5.41
CA THR A 85 -4.02 -1.38 -4.28
C THR A 85 -3.43 -2.71 -4.76
N TYR A 86 -4.09 -3.37 -5.72
CA TYR A 86 -3.59 -4.60 -6.32
C TYR A 86 -2.25 -4.40 -7.04
N ALA A 87 -2.10 -3.31 -7.81
CA ALA A 87 -0.86 -2.99 -8.48
C ALA A 87 0.29 -2.74 -7.50
N VAL A 88 0.04 -2.05 -6.37
CA VAL A 88 1.03 -1.84 -5.31
C VAL A 88 1.45 -3.14 -4.65
N ALA A 89 0.47 -3.94 -4.19
CA ALA A 89 0.74 -5.24 -3.57
C ALA A 89 1.49 -6.20 -4.52
N ARG A 90 1.30 -6.05 -5.83
CA ARG A 90 2.03 -6.81 -6.86
C ARG A 90 3.43 -6.25 -7.16
N ARG A 91 3.68 -4.95 -6.96
CA ARG A 91 4.99 -4.32 -7.20
C ARG A 91 5.98 -4.54 -6.06
N GLU A 92 5.51 -4.73 -4.83
CA GLU A 92 6.33 -5.26 -3.72
C GLU A 92 6.90 -6.67 -4.00
N ARG A 93 6.59 -7.27 -5.16
CA ARG A 93 7.21 -8.50 -5.69
C ARG A 93 8.47 -8.24 -6.52
N GLY A 94 8.80 -6.98 -6.83
CA GLY A 94 10.04 -6.61 -7.49
C GLY A 94 11.20 -6.55 -6.48
N PRO A 95 12.47 -6.65 -6.90
CA PRO A 95 13.67 -6.75 -6.04
C PRO A 95 13.98 -5.52 -5.15
N THR A 96 12.97 -4.75 -4.78
CA THR A 96 13.06 -3.54 -3.97
C THR A 96 12.21 -3.65 -2.71
N ALA A 97 12.01 -4.87 -2.19
CA ALA A 97 12.29 -4.99 -0.77
C ALA A 97 13.78 -4.64 -0.64
N VAL A 98 14.17 -3.88 0.37
CA VAL A 98 15.57 -3.87 0.76
C VAL A 98 15.88 -5.32 1.07
N ASP A 99 16.44 -6.02 0.08
CA ASP A 99 17.14 -7.27 0.27
C ASP A 99 18.22 -6.87 1.26
N ALA A 100 18.01 -7.20 2.53
CA ALA A 100 19.09 -7.42 3.49
C ALA A 100 19.90 -8.68 3.10
N ASP A 101 20.01 -8.89 1.78
CA ASP A 101 20.50 -10.01 1.01
C ASP A 101 21.11 -9.43 -0.29
N GLY A 102 21.67 -8.21 -0.21
CA GLY A 102 22.79 -7.86 -1.07
C GLY A 102 23.86 -8.95 -0.98
N PRO A 103 24.75 -9.13 -1.97
CA PRO A 103 25.68 -10.25 -2.00
C PRO A 103 26.44 -10.37 -0.68
N THR A 104 26.04 -11.34 0.15
CA THR A 104 26.64 -11.54 1.46
C THR A 104 28.01 -12.17 1.28
N VAL A 105 29.01 -11.59 1.92
CA VAL A 105 30.36 -12.12 1.95
C VAL A 105 30.57 -12.91 3.26
N PRO A 106 31.39 -13.97 3.27
CA PRO A 106 31.73 -14.63 4.53
C PRO A 106 32.54 -13.67 5.41
N CYS A 107 32.13 -13.52 6.67
CA CYS A 107 32.84 -12.69 7.64
C CYS A 107 34.25 -13.24 7.89
N PRO A 108 35.32 -12.44 7.78
CA PRO A 108 36.70 -12.92 7.98
C PRO A 108 36.99 -13.37 9.41
N SER A 109 36.22 -12.91 10.40
CA SER A 109 36.43 -13.27 11.82
C SER A 109 35.71 -14.54 12.26
N CYS A 110 34.52 -14.84 11.72
CA CYS A 110 33.72 -15.98 12.18
C CYS A 110 33.12 -16.86 11.07
N GLY A 111 33.32 -16.51 9.80
CA GLY A 111 32.91 -17.29 8.64
C GLY A 111 31.42 -17.25 8.29
N ARG A 112 30.57 -16.60 9.11
CA ARG A 112 29.13 -16.44 8.84
C ARG A 112 28.86 -15.36 7.79
N GLU A 113 27.72 -15.47 7.13
CA GLU A 113 27.27 -14.52 6.13
C GLU A 113 27.14 -13.11 6.72
N LEU A 114 27.77 -12.15 6.05
CA LEU A 114 27.83 -10.73 6.40
C LEU A 114 27.40 -9.89 5.20
N ASP A 115 26.47 -8.96 5.45
CA ASP A 115 26.12 -7.90 4.52
C ASP A 115 27.30 -6.91 4.38
N PRO A 116 27.82 -6.66 3.17
CA PRO A 116 28.95 -5.75 2.95
C PRO A 116 28.66 -4.29 3.34
N ASP A 117 27.39 -3.89 3.40
CA ASP A 117 26.99 -2.53 3.80
C ASP A 117 27.02 -2.32 5.32
N LEU A 118 27.09 -3.40 6.12
CA LEU A 118 27.21 -3.35 7.58
C LEU A 118 28.68 -3.19 8.01
N SER A 119 29.01 -2.10 8.69
CA SER A 119 30.35 -1.84 9.25
C SER A 119 30.77 -2.81 10.38
N PHE A 120 29.84 -3.62 10.89
CA PHE A 120 30.06 -4.60 11.94
C PHE A 120 29.30 -5.91 11.65
N CYS A 121 29.81 -7.03 12.14
CA CYS A 121 29.15 -8.32 12.03
C CYS A 121 28.11 -8.52 13.15
N PRO A 122 26.81 -8.71 12.84
CA PRO A 122 25.77 -8.92 13.86
C PRO A 122 25.98 -10.17 14.72
N TRP A 123 26.77 -11.13 14.22
CA TRP A 123 26.93 -12.42 14.85
C TRP A 123 28.04 -12.52 15.89
N CYS A 124 29.13 -11.78 15.67
CA CYS A 124 30.29 -11.79 16.56
C CYS A 124 30.71 -10.40 17.02
N ALA A 125 30.01 -9.35 16.57
CA ALA A 125 30.34 -7.95 16.81
C ALA A 125 31.74 -7.51 16.30
N GLY A 126 32.36 -8.26 15.38
CA GLY A 126 33.64 -7.90 14.75
C GLY A 126 33.48 -6.75 13.73
N SER A 127 34.47 -5.85 13.65
CA SER A 127 34.50 -4.74 12.68
C SER A 127 34.97 -5.19 11.30
N ARG A 128 34.51 -4.50 10.25
CA ARG A 128 34.91 -4.71 8.84
C ARG A 128 36.30 -4.16 8.46
N THR A 129 37.14 -3.80 9.42
CA THR A 129 38.45 -3.17 9.16
C THR A 129 39.37 -4.12 8.39
N GLU A 130 39.38 -3.98 7.06
CA GLU A 130 40.51 -4.34 6.21
C GLU A 130 41.24 -3.03 5.89
N GLU A 131 42.55 -3.05 6.14
CA GLU A 131 43.61 -2.06 5.87
C GLU A 131 44.06 -1.16 7.05
N GLU A 132 45.21 -1.60 7.61
CA GLU A 132 46.40 -0.88 8.11
C GLU A 132 46.36 0.65 8.35
#